data_AF-A0AAV0UBE7-F1
#
_entry.id   AF-A0AAV0UBE7-F1
#
_cell.length_a   1.000
_cell.length_b   1.000
_cell.length_c   1.000
_cell.angle_alpha   90.00
_cell.angle_beta   90.00
_cell.angle_gamma   90.00
#
_symmetry.space_group_name_H-M   'P 1'
#
loop_
_entity.id
_entity.type
_entity.pdbx_description
1 polymer ?
#
loop_
_entity_poly.entity_id
_entity_poly.type
_entity_poly.pdbx_seq_one_letter_code
_entity_poly.pdbx_strand_id
1 'polypeptide(L)'
;MRIHGLLCLVFFVVNGGVLTHAAALDPSDAHRPETAALTAEELSKTGGAAVYKRALNDRSKEERGPVLDSIFGPLKRVFQGLLDKFGSFRSRRPHAQPVKPIEGHIRQLAKPVEDRTFDVIIAGLLYLGRSPEQAFKTLQSRDDGIYRWFKYIALHQPKSKKEFPDNEAVQLLERSSVKDEAALASIFARLMDRTNLRPHAEPVQRLRFQNMVMNKDMTPSQFEGLLLPSGRGSIAALSQRDPLYRAHKAFSLEYAKIQGPGKQKELESLYSMNDGAKVADHLAQMEKNAH
;
A
#
# COMPACT_ATOMS: atom_id res chain seq x y z
N MET A 1 2.01 -32.26 -25.92
CA MET A 1 1.66 -31.29 -24.85
C MET A 1 1.33 -29.95 -25.49
N ARG A 2 0.13 -29.39 -25.28
CA ARG A 2 -0.24 -28.05 -25.77
C ARG A 2 0.29 -27.00 -24.80
N ILE A 3 1.20 -26.15 -25.26
CA ILE A 3 1.71 -25.01 -24.47
C ILE A 3 0.63 -23.92 -24.51
N HIS A 4 0.14 -23.48 -23.35
CA HIS A 4 -0.80 -22.37 -23.25
C HIS A 4 -0.04 -21.06 -23.46
N GLY A 5 -0.36 -20.34 -24.54
CA GLY A 5 0.23 -19.02 -24.82
C GLY A 5 -0.14 -18.01 -23.74
N LEU A 6 0.81 -17.15 -23.38
CA LEU A 6 0.60 -16.09 -22.40
C LEU A 6 -0.18 -14.94 -23.06
N LEU A 7 -1.31 -14.54 -22.47
CA LEU A 7 -2.06 -13.36 -22.90
C LEU A 7 -1.62 -12.15 -22.07
N CYS A 8 -1.00 -11.15 -22.71
CA CYS A 8 -0.70 -9.87 -22.10
C CYS A 8 -1.79 -8.85 -22.47
N LEU A 9 -2.35 -8.19 -21.47
CA LEU A 9 -3.26 -7.05 -21.62
C LEU A 9 -2.57 -5.79 -21.15
N VAL A 10 -2.46 -4.79 -22.03
CA VAL A 10 -1.90 -3.48 -21.73
C VAL A 10 -3.00 -2.44 -21.92
N PHE A 11 -3.20 -1.58 -20.93
CA PHE A 11 -4.22 -0.53 -20.95
C PHE A 11 -3.54 0.83 -21.02
N PHE A 12 -3.91 1.64 -22.00
CA PHE A 12 -3.50 3.03 -22.11
C PHE A 12 -4.70 3.92 -21.81
N VAL A 13 -4.54 4.91 -20.92
CA VAL A 13 -5.57 5.92 -20.67
C VAL A 13 -5.15 7.18 -21.44
N VAL A 14 -5.93 7.55 -22.45
CA VAL A 14 -5.66 8.72 -23.29
C VAL A 14 -6.89 9.62 -23.29
N ASN A 15 -6.70 10.93 -23.18
CA ASN A 15 -7.72 11.98 -23.04
C ASN A 15 -9.10 11.63 -23.62
N GLY A 16 -9.99 11.07 -22.79
CA GLY A 16 -11.38 10.74 -23.15
C GLY A 16 -11.69 9.25 -23.35
N GLY A 17 -10.76 8.32 -23.16
CA GLY A 17 -11.03 6.89 -23.26
C GLY A 17 -9.92 5.97 -22.70
N VAL A 18 -10.25 4.68 -22.61
CA VAL A 18 -9.28 3.60 -22.29
C VAL A 18 -9.05 2.80 -23.56
N LEU A 19 -7.80 2.67 -23.96
CA LEU A 19 -7.35 1.89 -25.10
C LEU A 19 -6.78 0.57 -24.58
N THR A 20 -7.44 -0.54 -24.89
CA THR A 20 -7.01 -1.88 -24.45
C THR A 20 -6.28 -2.58 -25.58
N HIS A 21 -5.01 -2.92 -25.37
CA HIS A 21 -4.23 -3.74 -26.28
C HIS A 21 -4.11 -5.16 -25.70
N ALA A 22 -4.57 -6.16 -26.46
CA ALA A 22 -4.37 -7.57 -26.14
C ALA A 22 -3.33 -8.16 -27.10
N ALA A 23 -2.26 -8.74 -26.56
CA ALA A 23 -1.30 -9.50 -27.34
C ALA A 23 -1.22 -10.92 -26.77
N ALA A 24 -1.39 -11.92 -27.65
CA ALA A 24 -1.05 -13.30 -27.31
C ALA A 24 0.40 -13.52 -27.74
N LEU A 25 1.25 -13.89 -26.79
CA LEU A 25 2.63 -14.27 -27.08
C LEU A 25 2.62 -15.75 -27.48
N ASP A 26 2.84 -16.02 -28.77
CA ASP A 26 3.15 -17.37 -29.24
C ASP A 26 4.66 -17.61 -29.06
N PRO A 27 5.08 -18.59 -28.25
CA PRO A 27 6.50 -18.86 -28.03
C PRO A 27 7.24 -19.31 -29.30
N SER A 28 6.54 -19.67 -30.37
CA SER A 28 7.15 -20.09 -31.64
C SER A 28 7.59 -18.94 -32.55
N ASP A 29 7.20 -17.69 -32.26
CA ASP A 29 7.47 -16.52 -33.11
C ASP A 29 8.66 -15.64 -32.65
N ALA A 30 9.48 -16.12 -31.71
CA ALA A 30 10.57 -15.38 -31.08
C ALA A 30 11.74 -14.96 -32.02
N HIS A 31 11.71 -15.30 -33.31
CA HIS A 31 12.80 -15.06 -34.27
C HIS A 31 12.44 -14.18 -35.48
N ARG A 32 11.30 -13.47 -35.47
CA ARG A 32 11.00 -12.47 -36.53
C ARG A 32 11.29 -11.04 -36.07
N PRO A 33 12.31 -10.37 -36.62
CA PRO A 33 12.63 -8.99 -36.28
C PRO A 33 11.78 -8.05 -37.15
N GLU A 34 10.47 -7.98 -36.92
CA GLU A 34 9.62 -6.98 -37.58
C GLU A 34 8.26 -6.85 -36.88
N THR A 35 8.28 -6.43 -35.61
CA THR A 35 7.09 -5.92 -34.93
C THR A 35 7.20 -4.40 -34.80
N ALA A 36 6.86 -3.70 -35.87
CA ALA A 36 6.67 -2.24 -35.80
C ALA A 36 5.54 -1.93 -34.81
N ALA A 37 5.91 -1.37 -33.66
CA ALA A 37 4.96 -0.79 -32.72
C ALA A 37 4.30 0.42 -33.40
N LEU A 38 2.96 0.47 -33.39
CA LEU A 38 2.22 1.65 -33.84
C LEU A 38 2.66 2.86 -33.02
N THR A 39 2.90 3.98 -33.69
CA THR A 39 3.32 5.21 -33.02
C THR A 39 2.14 5.84 -32.28
N ALA A 40 2.41 6.55 -31.17
CA ALA A 40 1.37 7.24 -30.40
C ALA A 40 0.54 8.24 -31.24
N GLU A 41 1.11 8.72 -32.34
CA GLU A 41 0.50 9.65 -33.27
C GLU A 41 -0.65 9.01 -34.07
N GLU A 42 -0.52 7.74 -34.47
CA GLU A 42 -1.58 7.00 -35.16
C GLU A 42 -2.76 6.67 -34.24
N LEU A 43 -2.49 6.42 -32.96
CA LEU A 43 -3.51 6.13 -31.94
C LEU A 43 -4.32 7.37 -31.53
N SER A 44 -3.78 8.57 -31.73
CA SER A 44 -4.47 9.83 -31.37
C SER A 44 -5.54 10.27 -32.39
N LYS A 45 -5.51 9.75 -33.62
CA LYS A 45 -6.41 10.14 -34.72
C LYS A 45 -7.80 9.51 -34.65
N THR A 46 -8.04 8.52 -33.79
CA THR A 46 -9.28 7.71 -33.81
C THR A 46 -10.45 8.28 -33.00
N GLY A 47 -10.32 9.44 -32.36
CA GLY A 47 -11.46 10.28 -31.93
C GLY A 47 -12.56 9.61 -31.09
N GLY A 48 -12.28 8.53 -30.36
CA GLY A 48 -13.25 7.78 -29.56
C GLY A 48 -12.67 6.49 -29.00
N ALA A 49 -13.39 5.85 -28.07
CA ALA A 49 -13.01 4.56 -27.48
C ALA A 49 -13.04 3.45 -28.55
N ALA A 50 -11.90 3.18 -29.19
CA ALA A 50 -11.75 2.10 -30.14
C ALA A 50 -11.06 0.90 -29.48
N VAL A 51 -11.70 -0.27 -29.55
CA VAL A 51 -11.05 -1.56 -29.26
C VAL A 51 -10.47 -2.06 -30.57
N TYR A 52 -9.14 -1.96 -30.74
CA TYR A 52 -8.47 -2.52 -31.90
C TYR A 52 -8.30 -4.03 -31.71
N LYS A 53 -9.15 -4.84 -32.38
CA LYS A 53 -8.92 -6.28 -32.54
C LYS A 53 -7.93 -6.47 -33.71
N ARG A 54 -6.65 -6.68 -33.45
CA ARG A 54 -5.75 -7.21 -34.49
C ARG A 54 -6.08 -8.69 -34.67
N ALA A 55 -6.48 -9.07 -35.87
CA ALA A 55 -6.77 -10.46 -36.21
C ALA A 55 -5.55 -11.33 -35.88
N LEU A 56 -5.73 -12.28 -34.96
CA LEU A 56 -4.80 -13.40 -34.78
C LEU A 56 -4.77 -14.15 -36.12
N ASN A 57 -3.56 -14.42 -36.62
CA ASN A 57 -3.35 -15.01 -37.95
C ASN A 57 -4.30 -16.20 -38.22
N ASP A 58 -4.92 -16.13 -39.39
CA ASP A 58 -6.12 -16.87 -39.83
C ASP A 58 -5.82 -18.34 -40.22
N ARG A 59 -5.03 -19.06 -39.42
CA ARG A 59 -4.65 -20.46 -39.69
C ARG A 59 -5.33 -21.51 -38.81
N SER A 60 -6.13 -21.12 -37.84
CA SER A 60 -7.01 -22.05 -37.13
C SER A 60 -8.42 -21.48 -37.10
N LYS A 61 -9.22 -21.80 -38.11
CA LYS A 61 -10.67 -21.76 -38.01
C LYS A 61 -11.07 -22.74 -36.90
N GLU A 62 -11.14 -22.27 -35.65
CA GLU A 62 -12.06 -22.76 -34.61
C GLU A 62 -11.79 -22.12 -33.23
N GLU A 63 -12.89 -21.68 -32.61
CA GLU A 63 -13.14 -21.58 -31.16
C GLU A 63 -12.48 -20.51 -30.27
N ARG A 64 -11.59 -19.63 -30.74
CA ARG A 64 -11.07 -18.56 -29.85
C ARG A 64 -11.97 -17.34 -29.69
N GLY A 65 -12.81 -17.03 -30.67
CA GLY A 65 -13.73 -15.88 -30.63
C GLY A 65 -14.72 -15.92 -29.45
N PRO A 66 -15.48 -17.01 -29.28
CA PRO A 66 -16.47 -17.13 -28.20
C PRO A 66 -15.86 -17.10 -26.80
N VAL A 67 -14.67 -17.69 -26.62
CA VAL A 67 -13.96 -17.72 -25.33
C VAL A 67 -13.44 -16.34 -24.96
N LEU A 68 -12.86 -15.61 -25.92
CA LEU A 68 -12.43 -14.24 -25.68
C LEU A 68 -13.64 -13.32 -25.43
N ASP A 69 -14.74 -13.49 -26.16
CA ASP A 69 -15.95 -12.70 -25.93
C ASP A 69 -16.62 -13.03 -24.57
N SER A 70 -16.50 -14.26 -24.04
CA SER A 70 -16.98 -14.61 -22.69
C SER A 70 -16.12 -14.00 -21.57
N ILE A 71 -14.82 -13.85 -21.78
CA ILE A 71 -13.88 -13.22 -20.82
C ILE A 71 -13.95 -11.69 -20.90
N PHE A 72 -13.97 -11.13 -22.12
CA PHE A 72 -13.98 -9.69 -22.34
C PHE A 72 -15.38 -9.07 -22.17
N GLY A 73 -16.46 -9.82 -22.32
CA GLY A 73 -17.82 -9.33 -22.14
C GLY A 73 -18.10 -8.73 -20.75
N PRO A 74 -17.78 -9.45 -19.65
CA PRO A 74 -17.87 -8.91 -18.30
C PRO A 74 -16.93 -7.71 -18.07
N LEU A 75 -15.68 -7.79 -18.54
CA LEU A 75 -14.70 -6.72 -18.38
C LEU A 75 -15.15 -5.43 -19.09
N LYS A 76 -15.65 -5.56 -20.31
CA LYS A 76 -16.22 -4.46 -21.10
C LYS A 76 -17.38 -3.81 -20.37
N ARG A 77 -18.30 -4.58 -19.76
CA ARG A 77 -19.42 -4.04 -18.96
C ARG A 77 -18.95 -3.23 -17.75
N VAL A 78 -17.90 -3.68 -17.05
CA VAL A 78 -17.32 -2.94 -15.91
C VAL A 78 -16.71 -1.61 -16.39
N PHE A 79 -15.94 -1.62 -17.48
CA PHE A 79 -15.35 -0.40 -18.03
C PHE A 79 -16.40 0.56 -18.61
N GLN A 80 -17.44 0.04 -19.28
CA GLN A 80 -18.55 0.84 -19.79
C GLN A 80 -19.29 1.53 -18.64
N GLY A 81 -19.61 0.80 -17.57
CA GLY A 81 -20.26 1.37 -16.38
C GLY A 81 -19.39 2.38 -15.63
N LEU A 82 -18.05 2.28 -15.71
CA LEU A 82 -17.15 3.33 -15.23
C LEU A 82 -17.18 4.55 -16.15
N LEU A 83 -17.07 4.36 -17.47
CA LEU A 83 -17.09 5.43 -18.46
C LEU A 83 -18.42 6.20 -18.47
N ASP A 84 -19.57 5.52 -18.35
CA ASP A 84 -20.89 6.17 -18.29
C ASP A 84 -21.05 7.03 -17.03
N LYS A 85 -20.42 6.63 -15.91
CA LYS A 85 -20.35 7.45 -14.69
C LYS A 85 -19.47 8.69 -14.86
N PHE A 86 -18.51 8.67 -15.77
CA PHE A 86 -17.66 9.84 -16.09
C PHE A 86 -18.19 10.67 -17.26
N GLY A 87 -18.95 10.06 -18.17
CA GLY A 87 -19.48 10.69 -19.39
C GLY A 87 -20.62 11.68 -19.14
N SER A 88 -21.23 11.67 -17.95
CA SER A 88 -22.21 12.68 -17.54
C SER A 88 -21.61 14.08 -17.28
N PHE A 89 -20.28 14.20 -17.28
CA PHE A 89 -19.56 15.47 -17.21
C PHE A 89 -19.12 15.97 -18.60
N ARG A 90 -20.05 16.24 -19.53
CA ARG A 90 -19.80 17.17 -20.67
C ARG A 90 -21.06 17.46 -21.50
N SER A 91 -21.65 18.65 -21.33
CA SER A 91 -22.02 19.53 -22.46
C SER A 91 -22.47 20.94 -22.00
N ARG A 92 -21.52 21.77 -21.55
CA ARG A 92 -21.57 23.22 -21.83
C ARG A 92 -20.16 23.66 -22.17
N ARG A 93 -19.92 24.00 -23.44
CA ARG A 93 -18.70 24.67 -23.89
C ARG A 93 -18.92 26.18 -23.73
N PRO A 94 -18.24 26.90 -22.82
CA PRO A 94 -17.97 28.31 -23.04
C PRO A 94 -16.70 28.46 -23.89
N HIS A 95 -16.67 29.53 -24.66
CA HIS A 95 -15.56 29.91 -25.53
C HIS A 95 -14.19 29.84 -24.83
N ALA A 96 -13.20 29.29 -25.53
CA ALA A 96 -11.83 29.20 -25.06
C ALA A 96 -11.23 30.61 -24.90
N GLN A 97 -10.98 31.00 -23.65
CA GLN A 97 -10.05 32.08 -23.33
C GLN A 97 -8.66 31.49 -23.03
N PRO A 98 -7.57 32.22 -23.34
CA PRO A 98 -6.22 31.78 -23.02
C PRO A 98 -6.05 31.65 -21.50
N VAL A 99 -5.79 30.41 -21.06
CA VAL A 99 -5.62 30.07 -19.64
C VAL A 99 -4.23 30.50 -19.19
N LYS A 100 -4.16 31.41 -18.21
CA LYS A 100 -2.92 31.73 -17.48
C LYS A 100 -2.36 30.46 -16.82
N PRO A 101 -1.03 30.30 -16.66
CA PRO A 101 -0.44 29.07 -16.13
C PRO A 101 -0.97 28.79 -14.72
N ILE A 102 -1.76 27.72 -14.57
CA ILE A 102 -2.29 27.29 -13.27
C ILE A 102 -1.26 26.35 -12.61
N GLU A 103 -0.11 26.89 -12.23
CA GLU A 103 0.93 26.10 -11.54
C GLU A 103 0.49 25.64 -10.13
N GLY A 104 -0.56 26.23 -9.56
CA GLY A 104 -1.10 25.86 -8.24
C GLY A 104 -2.08 24.68 -8.22
N HIS A 105 -2.78 24.36 -9.33
CA HIS A 105 -3.85 23.33 -9.32
C HIS A 105 -3.38 21.95 -9.77
N ILE A 106 -2.26 21.84 -10.50
CA ILE A 106 -1.74 20.55 -10.94
C ILE A 106 -1.30 19.69 -9.75
N ARG A 107 -0.81 20.30 -8.66
CA ARG A 107 -0.49 19.58 -7.41
C ARG A 107 -1.72 19.01 -6.67
N GLN A 108 -2.91 19.58 -6.87
CA GLN A 108 -4.14 19.06 -6.26
C GLN A 108 -4.76 17.92 -7.08
N LEU A 109 -4.53 17.89 -8.39
CA LEU A 109 -5.01 16.82 -9.28
C LEU A 109 -4.10 15.58 -9.32
N ALA A 110 -2.87 15.66 -8.82
CA ALA A 110 -1.98 14.51 -8.68
C ALA A 110 -2.34 13.59 -7.49
N LYS A 111 -3.12 14.08 -6.52
CA LYS A 111 -3.47 13.35 -5.28
C LYS A 111 -4.72 12.44 -5.27
N PRO A 112 -5.50 12.20 -6.36
CA PRO A 112 -6.55 11.17 -6.34
C PRO A 112 -6.36 9.99 -7.32
N VAL A 113 -5.28 9.94 -8.10
CA VAL A 113 -5.08 8.84 -9.08
C VAL A 113 -4.34 7.66 -8.45
N GLU A 114 -3.37 7.94 -7.58
CA GLU A 114 -2.63 6.92 -6.86
C GLU A 114 -3.57 6.03 -6.02
N ASP A 115 -4.40 6.62 -5.14
CA ASP A 115 -5.32 5.85 -4.29
C ASP A 115 -6.23 4.89 -5.08
N ARG A 116 -6.75 5.32 -6.24
CA ARG A 116 -7.68 4.49 -7.04
C ARG A 116 -7.01 3.30 -7.70
N THR A 117 -5.79 3.46 -8.20
CA THR A 117 -5.06 2.36 -8.86
C THR A 117 -4.65 1.29 -7.85
N PHE A 118 -4.52 1.68 -6.59
CA PHE A 118 -4.06 0.81 -5.51
C PHE A 118 -5.18 0.01 -4.86
N ASP A 119 -6.38 0.57 -4.81
CA ASP A 119 -7.59 -0.19 -4.47
C ASP A 119 -7.84 -1.33 -5.46
N VAL A 120 -7.45 -1.18 -6.74
CA VAL A 120 -7.58 -2.26 -7.74
C VAL A 120 -6.72 -3.48 -7.38
N ILE A 121 -5.51 -3.27 -6.87
CA ILE A 121 -4.62 -4.38 -6.51
C ILE A 121 -5.16 -5.12 -5.28
N ILE A 122 -5.57 -4.37 -4.25
CA ILE A 122 -6.19 -4.94 -3.05
C ILE A 122 -7.46 -5.71 -3.45
N ALA A 123 -8.32 -5.12 -4.28
CA ALA A 123 -9.52 -5.77 -4.80
C ALA A 123 -9.19 -7.04 -5.60
N GLY A 124 -8.15 -7.01 -6.43
CA GLY A 124 -7.67 -8.17 -7.18
C GLY A 124 -7.18 -9.29 -6.27
N LEU A 125 -6.39 -8.98 -5.24
CA LEU A 125 -5.93 -9.96 -4.25
C LEU A 125 -7.11 -10.57 -3.48
N LEU A 126 -8.10 -9.75 -3.10
CA LEU A 126 -9.32 -10.20 -2.42
C LEU A 126 -10.17 -11.08 -3.33
N TYR A 127 -10.32 -10.71 -4.61
CA TYR A 127 -11.05 -11.48 -5.61
C TYR A 127 -10.41 -12.85 -5.86
N LEU A 128 -9.08 -12.90 -5.89
CA LEU A 128 -8.31 -14.13 -6.03
C LEU A 128 -8.24 -14.96 -4.74
N GLY A 129 -8.85 -14.51 -3.64
CA GLY A 129 -8.86 -15.23 -2.36
C GLY A 129 -7.45 -15.45 -1.79
N ARG A 130 -6.52 -14.50 -2.02
CA ARG A 130 -5.13 -14.64 -1.56
C ARG A 130 -5.07 -14.61 -0.03
N SER A 131 -4.24 -15.44 0.58
CA SER A 131 -4.02 -15.33 2.03
C SER A 131 -3.34 -14.00 2.38
N PRO A 132 -3.48 -13.49 3.62
CA PRO A 132 -2.73 -12.32 4.06
C PRO A 132 -1.21 -12.44 3.86
N GLU A 133 -0.64 -13.64 4.01
CA GLU A 133 0.77 -13.89 3.73
C GLU A 133 1.12 -13.70 2.24
N GLN A 134 0.29 -14.22 1.33
CA GLN A 134 0.50 -14.05 -0.11
C GLN A 134 0.34 -12.59 -0.53
N ALA A 135 -0.63 -11.88 0.05
CA ALA A 135 -0.82 -10.46 -0.14
C ALA A 135 0.41 -9.67 0.37
N PHE A 136 0.96 -10.04 1.53
CA PHE A 136 2.18 -9.43 2.08
C PHE A 136 3.34 -9.51 1.10
N LYS A 137 3.64 -10.73 0.59
CA LYS A 137 4.72 -10.95 -0.38
C LYS A 137 4.57 -10.10 -1.63
N THR A 138 3.34 -9.87 -2.07
CA THR A 138 3.02 -9.07 -3.27
C THR A 138 3.15 -7.57 -3.01
N LEU A 139 2.81 -7.11 -1.81
CA LEU A 139 2.71 -5.69 -1.49
C LEU A 139 4.00 -5.11 -0.90
N GLN A 140 4.78 -5.90 -0.15
CA GLN A 140 5.91 -5.42 0.68
C GLN A 140 7.04 -4.71 -0.10
N SER A 141 7.18 -4.97 -1.40
CA SER A 141 8.23 -4.36 -2.24
C SER A 141 7.93 -2.90 -2.63
N ARG A 142 6.77 -2.38 -2.25
CA ARG A 142 6.34 -1.00 -2.54
C ARG A 142 6.56 -0.12 -1.32
N ASP A 143 6.80 1.17 -1.55
CA ASP A 143 7.09 2.16 -0.50
C ASP A 143 6.02 2.24 0.61
N ASP A 144 4.77 1.92 0.30
CA ASP A 144 3.63 1.88 1.22
C ASP A 144 3.03 0.46 1.36
N GLY A 145 3.80 -0.56 0.98
CA GLY A 145 3.38 -1.95 0.92
C GLY A 145 2.79 -2.48 2.23
N ILE A 146 3.44 -2.18 3.36
CA ILE A 146 2.98 -2.57 4.69
C ILE A 146 1.64 -1.92 5.03
N TYR A 147 1.50 -0.62 4.76
CA TYR A 147 0.26 0.10 5.00
C TYR A 147 -0.90 -0.51 4.19
N ARG A 148 -0.67 -0.83 2.92
CA ARG A 148 -1.66 -1.49 2.06
C ARG A 148 -1.99 -2.90 2.50
N TRP A 149 -1.01 -3.62 3.01
CA TRP A 149 -1.23 -4.96 3.53
C TRP A 149 -2.14 -4.94 4.77
N PHE A 150 -2.00 -3.96 5.67
CA PHE A 150 -2.96 -3.79 6.76
C PHE A 150 -4.36 -3.43 6.27
N LYS A 151 -4.49 -2.58 5.24
CA LYS A 151 -5.78 -2.36 4.56
C LYS A 151 -6.36 -3.66 4.02
N TYR A 152 -5.52 -4.52 3.43
CA TYR A 152 -5.92 -5.83 2.94
C TYR A 152 -6.46 -6.72 4.06
N ILE A 153 -5.74 -6.84 5.18
CA ILE A 153 -6.18 -7.62 6.35
C ILE A 153 -7.56 -7.17 6.82
N ALA A 154 -7.76 -5.86 6.99
CA ALA A 154 -9.03 -5.30 7.45
C ALA A 154 -10.20 -5.65 6.51
N LEU A 155 -9.97 -5.72 5.20
CA LEU A 155 -10.98 -6.09 4.20
C LEU A 155 -11.14 -7.60 4.01
N HIS A 156 -10.11 -8.38 4.33
CA HIS A 156 -10.11 -9.84 4.21
C HIS A 156 -10.81 -10.51 5.40
N GLN A 157 -10.63 -10.00 6.62
CA GLN A 157 -11.17 -10.62 7.84
C GLN A 157 -12.70 -10.85 7.82
N PRO A 158 -13.56 -9.92 7.36
CA PRO A 158 -14.99 -10.17 7.29
C PRO A 158 -15.37 -11.31 6.34
N LYS A 159 -14.51 -11.66 5.38
CA LYS A 159 -14.75 -12.70 4.38
C LYS A 159 -14.19 -14.05 4.80
N SER A 160 -13.21 -14.08 5.70
CA SER A 160 -12.60 -15.30 6.23
C SER A 160 -13.11 -15.58 7.64
N LYS A 161 -13.58 -16.80 7.91
CA LYS A 161 -14.00 -17.20 9.29
C LYS A 161 -12.86 -17.20 10.32
N LYS A 162 -11.61 -17.01 9.89
CA LYS A 162 -10.41 -17.05 10.73
C LYS A 162 -9.72 -15.69 10.68
N GLU A 163 -9.49 -15.10 11.85
CA GLU A 163 -8.65 -13.91 11.98
C GLU A 163 -7.19 -14.24 11.66
N PHE A 164 -6.49 -13.28 11.05
CA PHE A 164 -5.07 -13.43 10.77
C PHE A 164 -4.27 -13.19 12.06
N PRO A 165 -3.50 -14.18 12.56
CA PRO A 165 -2.86 -14.06 13.86
C PRO A 165 -1.79 -12.96 13.94
N ASP A 166 -1.78 -12.20 15.03
CA ASP A 166 -0.82 -11.09 15.23
C ASP A 166 0.63 -11.55 15.24
N ASN A 167 0.91 -12.75 15.77
CA ASN A 167 2.26 -13.32 15.79
C ASN A 167 2.77 -13.64 14.36
N GLU A 168 1.91 -14.14 13.48
CA GLU A 168 2.23 -14.32 12.06
C GLU A 168 2.51 -12.97 11.39
N ALA A 169 1.72 -11.94 11.73
CA ALA A 169 1.93 -10.59 11.21
C ALA A 169 3.29 -10.01 11.63
N VAL A 170 3.67 -10.14 12.91
CA VAL A 170 4.99 -9.71 13.41
C VAL A 170 6.11 -10.45 12.68
N GLN A 171 6.02 -11.78 12.52
CA GLN A 171 7.04 -12.55 11.81
C GLN A 171 7.23 -12.10 10.35
N LEU A 172 6.16 -11.74 9.67
CA LEU A 172 6.23 -11.21 8.31
C LEU A 172 6.92 -9.83 8.27
N LEU A 173 6.58 -8.94 9.20
CA LEU A 173 7.24 -7.63 9.30
C LEU A 173 8.74 -7.75 9.57
N GLU A 174 9.15 -8.66 10.46
CA GLU A 174 10.57 -8.91 10.75
C GLU A 174 11.34 -9.45 9.54
N ARG A 175 10.68 -10.22 8.67
CA ARG A 175 11.25 -10.74 7.41
C ARG A 175 11.19 -9.74 6.25
N SER A 176 10.47 -8.63 6.41
CA SER A 176 10.30 -7.64 5.35
C SER A 176 11.61 -6.94 4.97
N SER A 177 11.63 -6.31 3.80
CA SER A 177 12.73 -5.46 3.36
C SER A 177 12.83 -4.14 4.12
N VAL A 178 11.74 -3.73 4.81
CA VAL A 178 11.73 -2.50 5.61
C VAL A 178 12.38 -2.79 6.96
N LYS A 179 13.68 -2.50 7.05
CA LYS A 179 14.46 -2.64 8.30
C LYS A 179 14.55 -1.36 9.13
N ASP A 180 14.15 -0.23 8.54
CA ASP A 180 14.17 1.07 9.21
C ASP A 180 12.99 1.19 10.19
N GLU A 181 13.33 1.29 11.48
CA GLU A 181 12.34 1.41 12.55
C GLU A 181 11.60 2.74 12.52
N ALA A 182 12.27 3.83 12.10
CA ALA A 182 11.64 5.14 11.97
C ALA A 182 10.57 5.12 10.86
N ALA A 183 10.84 4.40 9.76
CA ALA A 183 9.87 4.17 8.69
C ALA A 183 8.67 3.34 9.19
N LEU A 184 8.92 2.26 9.95
CA LEU A 184 7.86 1.44 10.54
C LEU A 184 7.01 2.24 11.54
N ALA A 185 7.63 2.99 12.44
CA ALA A 185 6.96 3.90 13.38
C ALA A 185 6.02 4.87 12.64
N SER A 186 6.50 5.46 11.55
CA SER A 186 5.71 6.35 10.70
C SER A 186 4.54 5.64 10.01
N ILE A 187 4.71 4.39 9.59
CA ILE A 187 3.63 3.57 9.02
C ILE A 187 2.58 3.25 10.10
N PHE A 188 3.00 2.75 11.27
CA PHE A 188 2.09 2.43 12.37
C PHE A 188 1.33 3.66 12.86
N ALA A 189 1.98 4.80 13.04
CA ALA A 189 1.31 6.04 13.40
C ALA A 189 0.17 6.38 12.42
N ARG A 190 0.42 6.28 11.11
CA ARG A 190 -0.62 6.48 10.07
C ARG A 190 -1.75 5.45 10.13
N LEU A 191 -1.45 4.20 10.46
CA LEU A 191 -2.46 3.16 10.66
C LEU A 191 -3.34 3.45 11.88
N MET A 192 -2.72 3.88 12.98
CA MET A 192 -3.37 4.19 14.25
C MET A 192 -4.28 5.42 14.16
N ASP A 193 -3.97 6.37 13.28
CA ASP A 193 -4.81 7.53 13.00
C ASP A 193 -6.08 7.18 12.20
N ARG A 194 -6.20 5.95 11.68
CA ARG A 194 -7.39 5.45 10.98
C ARG A 194 -8.18 4.49 11.86
N THR A 195 -9.42 4.87 12.19
CA THR A 195 -10.30 4.10 13.10
C THR A 195 -10.54 2.66 12.66
N ASN A 196 -10.59 2.39 11.36
CA ASN A 196 -10.81 1.06 10.80
C ASN A 196 -9.55 0.19 10.69
N LEU A 197 -8.35 0.77 10.84
CA LEU A 197 -7.08 0.02 10.75
C LEU A 197 -6.42 -0.16 12.12
N ARG A 198 -6.70 0.73 13.08
CA ARG A 198 -6.20 0.66 14.45
C ARG A 198 -6.39 -0.72 15.11
N PRO A 199 -7.56 -1.39 15.03
CA PRO A 199 -7.75 -2.69 15.68
C PRO A 199 -6.81 -3.79 15.19
N HIS A 200 -6.26 -3.66 13.98
CA HIS A 200 -5.31 -4.61 13.41
C HIS A 200 -3.86 -4.17 13.61
N ALA A 201 -3.59 -2.87 13.59
CA ALA A 201 -2.23 -2.34 13.68
C ALA A 201 -1.72 -2.29 15.12
N GLU A 202 -2.58 -1.92 16.09
CA GLU A 202 -2.18 -1.76 17.48
C GLU A 202 -1.67 -3.07 18.12
N PRO A 203 -2.40 -4.21 18.02
CA PRO A 203 -1.94 -5.45 18.63
C PRO A 203 -0.61 -5.93 18.04
N VAL A 204 -0.44 -5.79 16.72
CA VAL A 204 0.81 -6.16 16.02
C VAL A 204 1.98 -5.29 16.46
N GLN A 205 1.79 -3.96 16.57
CA GLN A 205 2.83 -3.07 17.07
C GLN A 205 3.21 -3.40 18.51
N ARG A 206 2.20 -3.61 19.36
CA ARG A 206 2.38 -3.95 20.78
C ARG A 206 3.16 -5.27 20.94
N LEU A 207 2.74 -6.32 20.25
CA LEU A 207 3.41 -7.62 20.28
C LEU A 207 4.86 -7.51 19.78
N ARG A 208 5.10 -6.70 18.75
CA ARG A 208 6.46 -6.45 18.26
C ARG A 208 7.33 -5.76 19.31
N PHE A 209 6.82 -4.76 20.01
CA PHE A 209 7.56 -4.10 21.10
C PHE A 209 7.84 -5.07 22.25
N GLN A 210 6.88 -5.90 22.64
CA GLN A 210 7.09 -6.94 23.64
C GLN A 210 8.21 -7.91 23.22
N ASN A 211 8.24 -8.35 21.97
CA ASN A 211 9.31 -9.20 21.45
C ASN A 211 10.68 -8.50 21.46
N MET A 212 10.73 -7.20 21.19
CA MET A 212 11.97 -6.43 21.26
C MET A 212 12.49 -6.33 22.70
N VAL A 213 11.60 -6.06 23.66
CA VAL A 213 11.98 -5.95 25.07
C VAL A 213 12.38 -7.32 25.64
N MET A 214 11.56 -8.35 25.46
CA MET A 214 11.75 -9.65 26.13
C MET A 214 12.76 -10.56 25.42
N ASN A 215 12.84 -10.51 24.09
CA ASN A 215 13.67 -11.46 23.33
C ASN A 215 14.98 -10.84 22.82
N LYS A 216 15.08 -9.51 22.78
CA LYS A 216 16.27 -8.78 22.30
C LYS A 216 16.86 -7.86 23.37
N ASP A 217 16.33 -7.91 24.59
CA ASP A 217 16.71 -7.07 25.74
C ASP A 217 16.79 -5.58 25.39
N MET A 218 15.91 -5.13 24.49
CA MET A 218 15.97 -3.77 23.95
C MET A 218 15.45 -2.76 24.97
N THR A 219 16.27 -1.75 25.29
CA THR A 219 15.88 -0.66 26.19
C THR A 219 15.26 0.53 25.43
N PRO A 220 14.48 1.40 26.10
CA PRO A 220 13.98 2.64 25.53
C PRO A 220 15.07 3.50 24.87
N SER A 221 16.23 3.68 25.52
CA SER A 221 17.37 4.42 24.97
C SER A 221 17.91 3.80 23.67
N GLN A 222 18.00 2.46 23.60
CA GLN A 222 18.42 1.77 22.37
C GLN A 222 17.39 1.93 21.25
N PHE A 223 16.10 1.84 21.59
CA PHE A 223 15.01 2.03 20.64
C PHE A 223 14.95 3.47 20.10
N GLU A 224 15.19 4.48 20.95
CA GLU A 224 15.36 5.88 20.53
C GLU A 224 16.46 6.01 19.47
N GLY A 225 17.59 5.33 19.67
CA GLY A 225 18.69 5.28 18.70
C GLY A 225 18.29 4.71 17.33
N LEU A 226 17.32 3.79 17.28
CA LEU A 226 16.77 3.27 16.02
C LEU A 226 15.80 4.23 15.34
N LEU A 227 15.09 5.06 16.11
CA LEU A 227 14.14 6.04 15.57
C LEU A 227 14.84 7.30 15.05
N LEU A 228 15.97 7.68 15.65
CA LEU A 228 16.73 8.88 15.31
C LEU A 228 18.19 8.54 14.93
N PRO A 229 18.40 7.75 13.86
CA PRO A 229 19.76 7.44 13.41
C PRO A 229 20.43 8.76 12.99
N SER A 230 21.64 9.03 13.50
CA SER A 230 22.46 10.25 13.25
C SER A 230 22.30 11.42 14.24
N GLY A 231 21.78 11.20 15.46
CA GLY A 231 21.88 12.21 16.53
C GLY A 231 21.07 13.49 16.25
N ARG A 232 19.90 13.35 15.61
CA ARG A 232 18.98 14.43 15.26
C ARG A 232 18.28 15.09 16.47
N GLY A 233 18.97 15.19 17.59
CA GLY A 233 18.42 15.64 18.87
C GLY A 233 17.79 14.50 19.65
N SER A 234 17.14 14.86 20.76
CA SER A 234 16.41 13.92 21.62
C SER A 234 14.98 13.77 21.13
N ILE A 235 14.43 12.55 21.24
CA ILE A 235 13.02 12.27 20.99
C ILE A 235 12.09 13.16 21.84
N ALA A 236 12.54 13.57 23.03
CA ALA A 236 11.81 14.45 23.93
C ALA A 236 11.60 15.88 23.37
N ALA A 237 12.39 16.29 22.37
CA ALA A 237 12.25 17.58 21.70
C ALA A 237 11.18 17.55 20.57
N LEU A 238 10.71 16.37 20.18
CA LEU A 238 9.68 16.22 19.15
C LEU A 238 8.29 16.56 19.69
N SER A 239 7.39 16.97 18.79
CA SER A 239 5.98 17.17 19.12
C SER A 239 5.34 15.87 19.58
N GLN A 240 4.39 15.93 20.53
CA GLN A 240 3.60 14.75 20.93
C GLN A 240 2.80 14.12 19.78
N ARG A 241 2.54 14.87 18.71
CA ARG A 241 1.86 14.39 17.51
C ARG A 241 2.82 13.69 16.54
N ASP A 242 4.12 13.85 16.74
CA ASP A 242 5.14 13.25 15.88
C ASP A 242 5.06 11.71 15.95
N PRO A 243 5.05 11.02 14.80
CA PRO A 243 5.03 9.57 14.75
C PRO A 243 6.14 8.89 15.56
N LEU A 244 7.34 9.46 15.56
CA LEU A 244 8.50 8.88 16.25
C LEU A 244 8.34 9.03 17.76
N TYR A 245 7.91 10.20 18.24
CA TYR A 245 7.59 10.40 19.65
C TYR A 245 6.51 9.42 20.12
N ARG A 246 5.43 9.26 19.35
CA ARG A 246 4.34 8.34 19.69
C ARG A 246 4.82 6.89 19.74
N ALA A 247 5.68 6.48 18.80
CA ALA A 247 6.26 5.15 18.80
C ALA A 247 7.19 4.93 20.01
N HIS A 248 8.08 5.88 20.31
CA HIS A 248 8.95 5.83 21.48
C HIS A 248 8.15 5.75 22.79
N LYS A 249 7.11 6.58 22.94
CA LYS A 249 6.20 6.55 24.08
C LYS A 249 5.55 5.18 24.22
N ALA A 250 4.96 4.65 23.15
CA ALA A 250 4.31 3.34 23.17
C ALA A 250 5.29 2.21 23.52
N PHE A 251 6.50 2.24 22.97
CA PHE A 251 7.57 1.29 23.32
C PHE A 251 7.96 1.38 24.80
N SER A 252 8.21 2.60 25.29
CA SER A 252 8.59 2.86 26.68
C SER A 252 7.53 2.36 27.68
N LEU A 253 6.25 2.51 27.33
CA LEU A 253 5.14 2.01 28.14
C LEU A 253 5.09 0.48 28.18
N GLU A 254 5.34 -0.20 27.06
CA GLU A 254 5.44 -1.67 27.05
C GLU A 254 6.66 -2.15 27.83
N TYR A 255 7.80 -1.46 27.73
CA TYR A 255 8.98 -1.73 28.55
C TYR A 255 8.67 -1.60 30.06
N ALA A 256 8.04 -0.49 30.46
CA ALA A 256 7.63 -0.26 31.84
C ALA A 256 6.62 -1.30 32.35
N LYS A 257 5.69 -1.72 31.50
CA LYS A 257 4.70 -2.74 31.81
C LYS A 257 5.34 -4.10 32.12
N ILE A 258 6.34 -4.51 31.33
CA ILE A 258 7.09 -5.75 31.56
C ILE A 258 7.86 -5.68 32.89
N GLN A 259 8.38 -4.50 33.23
CA GLN A 259 9.05 -4.23 34.50
C GLN A 259 8.09 -4.15 35.70
N GLY A 260 6.78 -3.99 35.47
CA GLY A 260 5.72 -4.03 36.46
C GLY A 260 4.63 -2.97 36.25
N PRO A 261 3.36 -3.27 36.60
CA PRO A 261 2.23 -2.36 36.36
C PRO A 261 2.34 -1.02 37.10
N GLY A 262 3.06 -0.98 38.23
CA GLY A 262 3.34 0.26 38.95
C GLY A 262 4.20 1.23 38.15
N LYS A 263 5.30 0.73 37.56
CA LYS A 263 6.21 1.52 36.71
C LYS A 263 5.50 2.05 35.46
N GLN A 264 4.64 1.23 34.85
CA GLN A 264 3.83 1.69 33.71
C GLN A 264 2.95 2.89 34.09
N LYS A 265 2.19 2.81 35.19
CA LYS A 265 1.30 3.89 35.64
C LYS A 265 2.07 5.17 35.97
N GLU A 266 3.23 5.04 36.61
CA GLU A 266 4.10 6.17 36.91
C GLU A 266 4.57 6.86 35.63
N LEU A 267 5.06 6.08 34.67
CA LEU A 267 5.52 6.61 33.38
C LEU A 267 4.38 7.23 32.55
N GLU A 268 3.18 6.65 32.56
CA GLU A 268 1.99 7.24 31.92
C GLU A 268 1.64 8.61 32.51
N SER A 269 1.75 8.77 33.84
CA SER A 269 1.55 10.04 34.53
C SER A 269 2.58 11.08 34.07
N LEU A 270 3.86 10.72 34.02
CA LEU A 270 4.94 11.61 33.55
C LEU A 270 4.72 12.08 32.12
N TYR A 271 4.34 11.17 31.21
CA TYR A 271 3.98 11.52 29.83
C TYR A 271 2.77 12.45 29.74
N SER A 272 1.83 12.36 30.68
CA SER A 272 0.64 13.23 30.73
C SER A 272 0.96 14.64 31.22
N MET A 273 1.99 14.78 32.05
CA MET A 273 2.52 16.08 32.50
C MET A 273 3.34 16.81 31.41
N ASN A 274 3.64 16.14 30.29
CA ASN A 274 4.47 16.66 29.21
C ASN A 274 5.88 17.14 29.68
N ASP A 275 6.42 16.49 30.71
CA ASP A 275 7.74 16.79 31.27
C ASP A 275 8.78 15.81 30.71
N GLY A 276 9.32 16.13 29.54
CA GLY A 276 10.26 15.26 28.81
C GLY A 276 11.54 14.95 29.61
N ALA A 277 11.98 15.87 30.47
CA ALA A 277 13.17 15.66 31.32
C ALA A 277 12.89 14.58 32.38
N LYS A 278 11.76 14.67 33.10
CA LYS A 278 11.39 13.65 34.07
C LYS A 278 11.13 12.28 33.44
N VAL A 279 10.55 12.25 32.23
CA VAL A 279 10.40 11.00 31.48
C VAL A 279 11.77 10.38 31.20
N ALA A 280 12.74 11.16 30.70
CA ALA A 280 14.08 10.66 30.42
C ALA A 280 14.79 10.16 31.68
N ASP A 281 14.73 10.92 32.78
CA ASP A 281 15.34 10.54 34.06
C ASP A 281 14.73 9.24 34.62
N HIS A 282 13.40 9.10 34.56
CA HIS A 282 12.71 7.90 35.02
C HIS A 282 13.06 6.67 34.17
N LEU A 283 13.11 6.82 32.84
CA LEU A 283 13.54 5.73 31.94
C LEU A 283 14.99 5.33 32.21
N ALA A 284 15.90 6.28 32.38
CA ALA A 284 17.30 6.01 32.71
C ALA A 284 17.43 5.28 34.06
N GLN A 285 16.62 5.63 35.07
CA GLN A 285 16.59 4.92 36.35
C GLN A 285 16.06 3.49 36.19
N MET A 286 15.01 3.28 35.39
CA MET A 286 14.49 1.95 35.12
C MET A 286 15.50 1.06 34.41
N GLU A 287 16.21 1.60 33.42
CA GLU A 287 17.26 0.88 32.68
C GLU A 287 18.42 0.48 33.59
N LYS A 288 18.86 1.37 34.51
CA LYS A 288 19.90 1.06 35.49
C LYS A 288 19.52 -0.06 36.47
N ASN A 289 18.23 -0.17 36.80
CA ASN A 289 17.74 -1.19 37.74
C ASN A 289 17.44 -2.55 37.08
N ALA A 290 17.48 -2.62 35.74
CA ALA A 290 17.22 -3.85 34.99
C ALA A 290 18.48 -4.71 34.79
N HIS A 291 19.65 -4.17 35.10
CA HIS A 291 20.97 -4.83 35.03
C HIS A 291 21.53 -5.06 36.44
#